data_AF-A0A7W0XW27-F1
#
_entry.id   AF-A0A7W0XW27-F1
#
_cell.length_a   1.000
_cell.length_b   1.000
_cell.length_c   1.000
_cell.angle_alpha   90.00
_cell.angle_beta   90.00
_cell.angle_gamma   90.00
#
_symmetry.space_group_name_H-M   'P 1'
#
loop_
_entity.id
_entity.type
_entity.pdbx_description
1 polymer ?
#
loop_
_entity_poly.entity_id
_entity_poly.type
_entity_poly.pdbx_seq_one_letter_code
_entity_poly.pdbx_strand_id
1 'polypeptide(L)'
;MHRQAASASGIATPQSTVWWSRLAGVVAGLAGLAIADLASWLFAPTGSAVTAVGQLIINLLPASLVNFGKDTLGTADKPVLLGIITVFVLIISGLAGQLEHRRKLGGAVVFAVLAVLGMVGVAARAQGSLRAYLPTVVGLLLGYLILRALITRLRRWRPRRAAADPSDTDRTAAFARRDFLQLTIAVGAAATVGAIVGRALASAANAVADARSKIRLPGAAKPAPAVPAGAELSVNGLSPYVTPNQDFYRIDTALQVPVIDPDTWSLRIVGMVENPIEISYADLTALPLVEHLTTLTCVSNEVGGSLIGNALWLGYPVRELLARAKPLPGADMVLSRSEDNFTAGTPLEALTDPDRLAMLAVGMNGQPLPIEHG
;
A
#
# COMPACT_ATOMS: atom_id res chain seq x y z
N MET A 1 50.01 -28.44 41.93
CA MET A 1 48.69 -27.79 42.12
C MET A 1 48.21 -27.32 40.75
N HIS A 2 47.47 -28.19 40.05
CA HIS A 2 47.01 -27.97 38.67
C HIS A 2 45.77 -27.07 38.64
N ARG A 3 45.83 -26.02 37.81
CA ARG A 3 44.67 -25.28 37.31
C ARG A 3 43.86 -26.19 36.40
N GLN A 4 42.55 -26.32 36.66
CA GLN A 4 41.56 -26.63 35.63
C GLN A 4 40.39 -25.64 35.78
N ALA A 5 40.41 -24.62 34.92
CA ALA A 5 39.24 -23.81 34.64
C ALA A 5 38.32 -24.64 33.74
N ALA A 6 37.20 -25.11 34.28
CA ALA A 6 36.13 -25.72 33.50
C ALA A 6 35.52 -24.66 32.58
N SER A 7 35.67 -24.85 31.27
CA SER A 7 34.96 -24.04 30.28
C SER A 7 33.48 -24.36 30.37
N ALA A 8 32.66 -23.33 30.57
CA ALA A 8 31.22 -23.43 30.52
C ALA A 8 30.79 -23.81 29.09
N SER A 9 30.45 -25.07 28.86
CA SER A 9 29.79 -25.53 27.64
C SER A 9 28.42 -24.87 27.55
N GLY A 10 28.26 -23.98 26.57
CA GLY A 10 27.07 -23.16 26.34
C GLY A 10 25.88 -23.96 25.83
N ILE A 11 25.31 -24.84 26.66
CA ILE A 11 24.05 -25.52 26.38
C ILE A 11 22.92 -24.50 26.57
N ALA A 12 22.14 -24.26 25.52
CA ALA A 12 21.01 -23.34 25.52
C ALA A 12 20.01 -23.68 26.65
N THR A 13 19.84 -22.76 27.61
CA THR A 13 18.82 -22.87 28.66
C THR A 13 17.41 -22.88 28.05
N PRO A 14 16.39 -23.48 28.70
CA PRO A 14 15.03 -23.53 28.17
C PRO A 14 14.47 -22.15 27.77
N GLN A 15 14.86 -21.09 28.48
CA GLN A 15 14.49 -19.71 28.16
C GLN A 15 15.15 -19.21 26.85
N SER A 16 16.43 -19.52 26.63
CA SER A 16 17.13 -19.15 25.39
C SER A 16 16.52 -19.83 24.15
N THR A 17 16.03 -21.07 24.26
CA THR A 17 15.38 -21.77 23.14
C THR A 17 14.05 -21.12 22.74
N VAL A 18 13.29 -20.59 23.71
CA VAL A 18 12.05 -19.84 23.42
C VAL A 18 12.38 -18.57 22.63
N TRP A 19 13.40 -17.82 23.03
CA TRP A 19 13.86 -16.64 22.29
C TRP A 19 14.32 -16.96 20.86
N TRP A 20 15.12 -18.02 20.67
CA TRP A 20 15.55 -18.44 19.32
C TRP A 20 14.40 -18.93 18.44
N SER A 21 13.40 -19.61 19.00
CA SER A 21 12.21 -20.01 18.24
C SER A 21 11.35 -18.81 17.81
N ARG A 22 11.24 -17.78 18.65
CA ARG A 22 10.57 -16.51 18.30
C ARG A 22 11.32 -15.76 17.21
N LEU A 23 12.65 -15.66 17.32
CA LEU A 23 13.48 -15.03 16.30
C LEU A 23 13.36 -15.74 14.95
N ALA A 24 13.41 -17.08 14.95
CA ALA A 24 13.20 -17.88 13.74
C ALA A 24 11.82 -17.61 13.12
N GLY A 25 10.79 -17.44 13.95
CA GLY A 25 9.46 -17.03 13.53
C GLY A 25 9.42 -15.66 12.85
N VAL A 26 10.02 -14.65 13.47
CA VAL A 26 10.12 -13.29 12.93
C VAL A 26 10.88 -13.28 11.59
N VAL A 27 12.03 -13.95 11.52
CA VAL A 27 12.84 -14.03 10.29
C VAL A 27 12.07 -14.72 9.17
N ALA A 28 11.37 -15.82 9.46
CA ALA A 28 10.55 -16.51 8.47
C ALA A 28 9.34 -15.69 8.01
N GLY A 29 8.70 -14.95 8.91
CA GLY A 29 7.60 -14.03 8.58
C GLY A 29 8.06 -12.89 7.67
N LEU A 30 9.18 -12.24 8.01
CA LEU A 30 9.79 -11.19 7.18
C LEU A 30 10.21 -11.71 5.80
N ALA A 31 10.83 -12.89 5.75
CA ALA A 31 11.17 -13.52 4.48
C ALA A 31 9.93 -13.84 3.64
N GLY A 32 8.87 -14.36 4.26
CA GLY A 32 7.60 -14.62 3.58
C GLY A 32 6.96 -13.35 3.00
N LEU A 33 6.99 -12.24 3.73
CA LEU A 33 6.53 -10.94 3.26
C LEU A 33 7.37 -10.43 2.08
N ALA A 34 8.70 -10.48 2.20
CA ALA A 34 9.58 -10.05 1.11
C ALA A 34 9.36 -10.88 -0.18
N ILE A 35 9.14 -12.19 -0.04
CA ILE A 35 8.80 -13.07 -1.16
C ILE A 35 7.43 -12.71 -1.74
N ALA A 36 6.43 -12.41 -0.91
CA ALA A 36 5.11 -11.98 -1.37
C ALA A 36 5.21 -10.68 -2.18
N ASP A 37 5.94 -9.68 -1.68
CA ASP A 37 6.10 -8.38 -2.36
C ASP A 37 6.83 -8.54 -3.70
N LEU A 38 7.88 -9.36 -3.77
CA LEU A 38 8.57 -9.68 -5.03
C LEU A 38 7.66 -10.43 -6.01
N ALA A 39 6.85 -11.36 -5.53
CA ALA A 39 5.88 -12.07 -6.36
C ALA A 39 4.78 -11.14 -6.87
N SER A 40 4.34 -10.16 -6.07
CA SER A 40 3.36 -9.15 -6.51
C SER A 40 3.88 -8.35 -7.70
N TRP A 41 5.15 -7.96 -7.71
CA TRP A 41 5.72 -7.26 -8.88
C TRP A 41 5.61 -8.09 -10.18
N LEU A 42 5.78 -9.41 -10.09
CA LEU A 42 5.76 -10.30 -11.26
C LEU A 42 4.34 -10.64 -11.75
N PHE A 43 3.34 -10.62 -10.86
CA PHE A 43 2.00 -11.14 -11.15
C PHE A 43 0.85 -10.12 -11.00
N ALA A 44 1.02 -9.06 -10.20
CA ALA A 44 0.02 -8.03 -9.90
C ALA A 44 0.66 -6.75 -9.27
N PRO A 45 1.07 -5.75 -10.09
CA PRO A 45 1.80 -4.55 -9.63
C PRO A 45 1.09 -3.69 -8.58
N THR A 46 -0.22 -3.87 -8.38
CA THR A 46 -1.08 -3.01 -7.53
C THR A 46 -1.36 -3.57 -6.13
N GLY A 47 -0.74 -4.69 -5.71
CA GLY A 47 -1.10 -5.33 -4.44
C GLY A 47 0.09 -5.77 -3.58
N SER A 48 0.47 -4.99 -2.58
CA SER A 48 1.26 -5.54 -1.46
C SER A 48 0.34 -6.27 -0.47
N ALA A 49 0.74 -7.45 0.00
CA ALA A 49 -0.11 -8.26 0.87
C ALA A 49 -0.44 -7.54 2.20
N VAL A 50 0.47 -6.69 2.67
CA VAL A 50 0.29 -5.90 3.90
C VAL A 50 -0.76 -4.80 3.71
N THR A 51 -0.76 -4.10 2.57
CA THR A 51 -1.78 -3.09 2.28
C THR A 51 -3.15 -3.72 2.02
N ALA A 52 -3.18 -4.91 1.39
CA ALA A 52 -4.38 -5.73 1.22
C ALA A 52 -5.06 -6.01 2.58
N VAL A 53 -4.30 -6.54 3.54
CA VAL A 53 -4.78 -6.83 4.89
C VAL A 53 -5.13 -5.54 5.65
N GLY A 54 -4.32 -4.49 5.54
CA GLY A 54 -4.59 -3.22 6.22
C GLY A 54 -5.92 -2.58 5.82
N GLN A 55 -6.27 -2.62 4.54
CA GLN A 55 -7.58 -2.11 4.10
C GLN A 55 -8.73 -3.01 4.53
N LEU A 56 -8.56 -4.33 4.53
CA LEU A 56 -9.58 -5.23 5.07
C LEU A 56 -9.85 -4.90 6.54
N ILE A 57 -8.80 -4.64 7.33
CA ILE A 57 -8.94 -4.20 8.72
C ILE A 57 -9.72 -2.89 8.77
N ILE A 58 -9.34 -1.87 7.99
CA ILE A 58 -10.07 -0.59 7.95
C ILE A 58 -11.55 -0.80 7.62
N ASN A 59 -11.87 -1.63 6.63
CA ASN A 59 -13.24 -1.89 6.19
C ASN A 59 -14.07 -2.66 7.24
N LEU A 60 -13.43 -3.40 8.14
CA LEU A 60 -14.08 -4.13 9.23
C LEU A 60 -14.15 -3.34 10.54
N LEU A 61 -13.36 -2.27 10.68
CA LEU A 61 -13.35 -1.45 11.89
C LEU A 61 -14.64 -0.63 12.00
N PRO A 62 -15.22 -0.49 13.21
CA PRO A 62 -16.34 0.41 13.44
C PRO A 62 -15.98 1.84 13.05
N ALA A 63 -16.91 2.56 12.45
CA ALA A 63 -16.71 3.94 11.99
C ALA A 63 -16.21 4.87 13.10
N SER A 64 -16.63 4.66 14.35
CA SER A 64 -16.18 5.43 15.52
C SER A 64 -14.67 5.32 15.76
N LEU A 65 -14.07 4.16 15.53
CA LEU A 65 -12.64 3.96 15.75
C LEU A 65 -11.80 4.53 14.60
N VAL A 66 -12.32 4.45 13.37
CA VAL A 66 -11.69 5.06 12.19
C VAL A 66 -11.73 6.58 12.30
N ASN A 67 -12.87 7.15 12.70
CA ASN A 67 -13.02 8.60 12.87
C ASN A 67 -12.15 9.12 14.02
N PHE A 68 -12.11 8.43 15.17
CA PHE A 68 -11.18 8.79 16.25
C PHE A 68 -9.71 8.82 15.80
N GLY A 69 -9.31 7.85 14.97
CA GLY A 69 -7.99 7.82 14.37
C GLY A 69 -7.70 9.05 13.50
N LYS A 70 -8.67 9.44 12.65
CA LYS A 70 -8.58 10.62 11.79
C LYS A 70 -8.51 11.91 12.60
N ASP A 71 -9.37 12.06 13.60
CA ASP A 71 -9.49 13.27 14.41
C ASP A 71 -8.24 13.51 15.27
N THR A 72 -7.60 12.43 15.75
CA THR A 72 -6.42 12.53 16.63
C THR A 72 -5.11 12.62 15.86
N LEU A 73 -4.98 11.91 14.73
CA LEU A 73 -3.70 11.74 14.02
C LEU A 73 -3.61 12.53 12.71
N GLY A 74 -4.73 13.09 12.21
CA GLY A 74 -4.75 13.84 10.95
C GLY A 74 -4.24 12.99 9.78
N THR A 75 -3.31 13.54 8.99
CA THR A 75 -2.71 12.86 7.83
C THR A 75 -1.78 11.69 8.21
N ALA A 76 -1.44 11.54 9.49
CA ALA A 76 -0.58 10.46 9.99
C ALA A 76 -1.35 9.18 10.38
N ASP A 77 -2.68 9.16 10.26
CA ASP A 77 -3.53 8.01 10.61
C ASP A 77 -3.10 6.71 9.88
N LYS A 78 -2.84 6.79 8.58
CA LYS A 78 -2.43 5.67 7.73
C LYS A 78 -1.03 5.14 8.04
N PRO A 79 0.05 5.95 8.10
CA PRO A 79 1.38 5.44 8.41
C PRO A 79 1.45 4.85 9.83
N VAL A 80 0.72 5.43 10.80
CA VAL A 80 0.61 4.86 12.16
C VAL A 80 -0.08 3.49 12.13
N LEU A 81 -1.18 3.36 11.40
CA LEU A 81 -1.87 2.08 11.23
C LEU A 81 -0.97 1.01 10.60
N LEU A 82 -0.22 1.36 9.56
CA LEU A 82 0.75 0.45 8.93
C LEU A 82 1.86 0.03 9.91
N GLY A 83 2.32 0.96 10.76
CA GLY A 83 3.25 0.66 11.85
C GLY A 83 2.68 -0.37 12.84
N ILE A 84 1.43 -0.17 13.29
CA ILE A 84 0.74 -1.07 14.22
C ILE A 84 0.58 -2.47 13.60
N ILE A 85 0.12 -2.55 12.35
CA ILE A 85 -0.03 -3.82 11.63
C ILE A 85 1.31 -4.54 11.52
N THR A 86 2.38 -3.82 11.19
CA THR A 86 3.73 -4.38 11.08
C THR A 86 4.18 -4.99 12.40
N VAL A 87 4.05 -4.27 13.51
CA VAL A 87 4.38 -4.76 14.85
C VAL A 87 3.56 -6.01 15.20
N PHE A 88 2.26 -5.99 14.90
CA PHE A 88 1.36 -7.12 15.17
C PHE A 88 1.76 -8.37 14.37
N VAL A 89 2.10 -8.21 13.09
CA VAL A 89 2.59 -9.31 12.24
C VAL A 89 3.91 -9.88 12.78
N LEU A 90 4.84 -9.05 13.27
CA LEU A 90 6.08 -9.51 13.89
C LEU A 90 5.81 -10.34 15.16
N ILE A 91 4.86 -9.90 15.99
CA ILE A 91 4.45 -10.62 17.21
C ILE A 91 3.84 -11.99 16.84
N ILE A 92 2.88 -12.02 15.92
CA ILE A 92 2.27 -13.28 15.45
C ILE A 92 3.30 -14.21 14.84
N SER A 93 4.24 -13.70 14.03
CA SER A 93 5.31 -14.50 13.43
C SER A 93 6.20 -15.12 14.50
N GLY A 94 6.55 -14.36 15.55
CA GLY A 94 7.29 -14.87 16.69
C GLY A 94 6.53 -15.95 17.47
N LEU A 95 5.22 -15.77 17.67
CA LEU A 95 4.35 -16.76 18.30
C LEU A 95 4.22 -18.03 17.44
N ALA A 96 4.16 -17.90 16.11
CA ALA A 96 4.16 -19.03 15.18
C ALA A 96 5.42 -19.87 15.34
N GLY A 97 6.59 -19.23 15.46
CA GLY A 97 7.86 -19.93 15.72
C GLY A 97 7.88 -20.64 17.07
N GLN A 98 7.35 -20.00 18.12
CA GLN A 98 7.22 -20.62 19.44
C GLN A 98 6.25 -21.82 19.42
N LEU A 99 5.14 -21.72 18.70
CA LEU A 99 4.12 -22.76 18.60
C LEU A 99 4.60 -23.94 17.75
N GLU A 100 5.28 -23.69 16.63
CA GLU A 100 5.93 -24.71 15.80
C GLU A 100 7.01 -25.46 16.58
N HIS A 101 7.70 -24.79 17.49
CA HIS A 101 8.66 -25.45 18.37
C HIS A 101 7.97 -26.39 19.37
N ARG A 102 6.85 -25.97 19.98
CA ARG A 102 6.11 -26.74 20.99
C ARG A 102 5.28 -27.89 20.43
N ARG A 103 4.64 -27.71 19.27
CA ARG A 103 3.80 -28.71 18.61
C ARG A 103 4.25 -28.86 17.16
N LYS A 104 4.38 -30.09 16.68
CA LYS A 104 4.63 -30.33 15.24
C LYS A 104 3.47 -29.71 14.45
N LEU A 105 3.77 -28.88 13.44
CA LEU A 105 2.78 -28.16 12.62
C LEU A 105 2.01 -27.03 13.34
N GLY A 106 2.42 -26.64 14.55
CA GLY A 106 1.79 -25.56 15.28
C GLY A 106 1.87 -24.20 14.56
N GLY A 107 3.01 -23.90 13.93
CA GLY A 107 3.19 -22.69 13.12
C GLY A 107 2.44 -22.76 11.79
N ALA A 108 2.22 -23.96 11.25
CA ALA A 108 1.44 -24.16 10.03
C ALA A 108 0.02 -23.62 10.17
N VAL A 109 -0.61 -23.82 11.34
CA VAL A 109 -1.94 -23.29 11.63
C VAL A 109 -1.95 -21.76 11.58
N VAL A 110 -0.93 -21.11 12.16
CA VAL A 110 -0.84 -19.63 12.16
C VAL A 110 -0.67 -19.10 10.73
N PHE A 111 0.24 -19.69 9.96
CA PHE A 111 0.44 -19.31 8.55
C PHE A 111 -0.80 -19.59 7.69
N ALA A 112 -1.52 -20.68 7.94
CA ALA A 112 -2.78 -20.99 7.25
C ALA A 112 -3.86 -19.95 7.57
N VAL A 113 -4.01 -19.55 8.84
CA VAL A 113 -4.95 -18.49 9.23
C VAL A 113 -4.57 -17.16 8.57
N LEU A 114 -3.29 -16.78 8.59
CA LEU A 114 -2.82 -15.58 7.90
C LEU A 114 -3.06 -15.65 6.38
N ALA A 115 -2.90 -16.83 5.77
CA ALA A 115 -3.17 -17.04 4.36
C ALA A 115 -4.65 -16.88 4.04
N VAL A 116 -5.54 -17.44 4.85
CA VAL A 116 -6.98 -17.25 4.70
C VAL A 116 -7.35 -15.78 4.84
N LEU A 117 -6.86 -15.09 5.88
CA LEU A 117 -7.13 -13.66 6.06
C LEU A 117 -6.60 -12.81 4.90
N GLY A 118 -5.38 -13.10 4.43
CA GLY A 118 -4.80 -12.43 3.26
C GLY A 118 -5.60 -12.69 1.98
N MET A 119 -6.03 -13.93 1.74
CA MET A 119 -6.87 -14.28 0.59
C MET A 119 -8.25 -13.60 0.67
N VAL A 120 -8.88 -13.53 1.85
CA VAL A 120 -10.13 -12.79 2.05
C VAL A 120 -9.94 -11.30 1.77
N GLY A 121 -8.81 -10.71 2.21
CA GLY A 121 -8.49 -9.31 1.92
C GLY A 121 -8.28 -9.05 0.43
N VAL A 122 -7.63 -9.97 -0.28
CA VAL A 122 -7.50 -9.91 -1.74
C VAL A 122 -8.87 -10.06 -2.41
N ALA A 123 -9.71 -11.01 -1.97
CA ALA A 123 -11.05 -11.23 -2.52
C ALA A 123 -11.97 -10.01 -2.34
N ALA A 124 -11.84 -9.31 -1.21
CA ALA A 124 -12.59 -8.09 -0.94
C ALA A 124 -12.18 -6.91 -1.85
N ARG A 125 -10.97 -6.95 -2.42
CA ARG A 125 -10.46 -5.94 -3.37
C ARG A 125 -10.59 -6.34 -4.83
N ALA A 126 -10.42 -7.61 -5.15
CA ALA A 126 -10.19 -8.06 -6.51
C ALA A 126 -11.50 -8.41 -7.22
N GLN A 127 -11.67 -7.88 -8.45
CA GLN A 127 -12.69 -8.28 -9.42
C GLN A 127 -12.40 -9.67 -10.03
N GLY A 128 -12.20 -10.70 -9.21
CA GLY A 128 -12.21 -12.11 -9.64
C GLY A 128 -10.97 -12.65 -10.36
N SER A 129 -9.84 -11.95 -10.42
CA SER A 129 -8.62 -12.47 -11.08
C SER A 129 -7.85 -13.45 -10.19
N LEU A 130 -7.71 -14.71 -10.64
CA LEU A 130 -6.99 -15.77 -9.92
C LEU A 130 -5.51 -15.42 -9.66
N ARG A 131 -4.91 -14.57 -10.51
CA ARG A 131 -3.51 -14.15 -10.41
C ARG A 131 -3.24 -13.29 -9.16
N ALA A 132 -4.24 -12.58 -8.66
CA ALA A 132 -4.12 -11.72 -7.48
C ALA A 132 -3.84 -12.50 -6.18
N TYR A 133 -4.17 -13.80 -6.15
CA TYR A 133 -3.94 -14.65 -4.97
C TYR A 133 -2.52 -15.26 -4.92
N LEU A 134 -1.84 -15.36 -6.05
CA LEU A 134 -0.54 -16.04 -6.17
C LEU A 134 0.52 -15.45 -5.22
N PRO A 135 0.72 -14.12 -5.12
CA PRO A 135 1.75 -13.56 -4.26
C PRO A 135 1.56 -13.92 -2.78
N THR A 136 0.31 -13.80 -2.29
CA THR A 136 -0.05 -14.12 -0.90
C THR A 136 0.17 -15.60 -0.59
N VAL A 137 -0.26 -16.50 -1.48
CA VAL A 137 -0.11 -17.95 -1.30
C VAL A 137 1.36 -18.36 -1.35
N VAL A 138 2.12 -17.87 -2.35
CA VAL A 138 3.54 -18.20 -2.52
C VAL A 138 4.37 -17.68 -1.34
N GLY A 139 4.17 -16.42 -0.94
CA GLY A 139 4.90 -15.80 0.16
C GLY A 139 4.68 -16.50 1.50
N LEU A 140 3.42 -16.83 1.82
CA LEU A 140 3.10 -17.51 3.08
C LEU A 140 3.51 -18.99 3.07
N LEU A 141 3.39 -19.68 1.94
CA LEU A 141 3.87 -21.06 1.80
C LEU A 141 5.39 -21.12 2.00
N LEU A 142 6.15 -20.30 1.27
CA LEU A 142 7.60 -20.27 1.36
C LEU A 142 8.07 -19.77 2.74
N GLY A 143 7.39 -18.78 3.31
CA GLY A 143 7.61 -18.34 4.70
C GLY A 143 7.44 -19.48 5.71
N TYR A 144 6.39 -20.29 5.58
CA TYR A 144 6.20 -21.46 6.43
C TYR A 144 7.29 -22.53 6.22
N LEU A 145 7.70 -22.80 4.98
CA LEU A 145 8.77 -23.75 4.70
C LEU A 145 10.11 -23.31 5.32
N ILE A 146 10.42 -22.01 5.27
CA ILE A 146 11.56 -21.40 5.94
C ILE A 146 11.44 -21.59 7.46
N LEU A 147 10.28 -21.28 8.05
CA LEU A 147 10.04 -21.50 9.48
C LEU A 147 10.29 -22.96 9.86
N ARG A 148 9.73 -23.90 9.10
CA ARG A 148 9.88 -25.34 9.34
C ARG A 148 11.33 -25.77 9.26
N ALA A 149 12.09 -25.26 8.29
CA ALA A 149 13.53 -25.53 8.16
C ALA A 149 14.31 -25.00 9.38
N LEU A 150 14.07 -23.75 9.79
CA LEU A 150 14.72 -23.13 10.93
C LEU A 150 14.41 -23.86 12.25
N ILE A 151 13.15 -24.20 12.51
CA ILE A 151 12.75 -24.93 13.72
C ILE A 151 13.28 -26.37 13.72
N THR A 152 13.35 -27.03 12.56
CA THR A 152 13.94 -28.38 12.45
C THR A 152 15.43 -28.34 12.80
N ARG A 153 16.17 -27.33 12.34
CA ARG A 153 17.59 -27.14 12.73
C ARG A 153 17.75 -26.73 14.20
N LEU A 154 16.88 -25.87 14.72
CA LEU A 154 16.85 -25.50 16.14
C LEU A 154 16.58 -26.71 17.05
N ARG A 155 15.74 -27.66 16.62
CA ARG A 155 15.53 -28.93 17.35
C ARG A 155 16.77 -29.83 17.33
N ARG A 156 17.56 -29.82 16.24
CA ARG A 156 18.84 -30.54 16.13
C ARG A 156 19.95 -29.93 17.00
N TRP A 157 19.87 -28.63 17.29
CA TRP A 157 20.75 -27.96 18.26
C TRP A 157 20.57 -28.49 19.70
N ARG A 158 19.51 -29.24 20.00
CA ARG A 158 19.45 -30.08 21.21
C ARG A 158 19.98 -31.49 20.90
N PRO A 159 21.12 -31.91 21.46
CA PRO A 159 21.46 -33.32 21.52
C PRO A 159 20.34 -34.06 22.26
N ARG A 160 19.92 -35.22 21.72
CA ARG A 160 19.23 -36.21 22.55
C ARG A 160 20.15 -36.52 23.72
N ARG A 161 19.63 -36.50 24.95
CA ARG A 161 20.31 -36.84 26.22
C ARG A 161 20.92 -38.27 26.27
N ALA A 162 21.06 -38.95 25.14
CA ALA A 162 21.42 -40.36 25.00
C ALA A 162 22.72 -40.58 24.21
N ALA A 163 23.62 -39.60 24.14
CA ALA A 163 24.97 -39.81 23.60
C ALA A 163 25.89 -40.28 24.73
N ALA A 164 26.58 -41.40 24.52
CA ALA A 164 27.41 -42.08 25.51
C ALA A 164 28.75 -41.36 25.80
N ASP A 165 29.12 -40.33 25.03
CA ASP A 165 30.39 -39.60 25.15
C ASP A 165 30.16 -38.07 25.24
N PRO A 166 30.63 -37.40 26.31
CA PRO A 166 30.55 -35.95 26.47
C PRO A 166 31.24 -35.15 25.36
N SER A 167 32.34 -35.68 24.80
CA SER A 167 33.17 -34.97 23.83
C SER A 167 32.54 -34.89 22.43
N ASP A 168 31.81 -35.93 22.03
CA ASP A 168 31.07 -35.97 20.76
C ASP A 168 29.76 -35.14 20.82
N THR A 169 29.18 -35.04 22.02
CA THR A 169 28.00 -34.21 22.30
C THR A 169 28.29 -32.71 22.11
N ASP A 170 29.45 -32.24 22.59
CA ASP A 170 29.84 -30.83 22.44
C ASP A 170 30.17 -30.46 20.98
N ARG A 171 30.82 -31.37 20.23
CA ARG A 171 31.13 -31.16 18.81
C ARG A 171 29.85 -31.12 17.96
N THR A 172 28.94 -32.09 18.13
CA THR A 172 27.66 -32.14 17.40
C THR A 172 26.76 -30.94 17.72
N ALA A 173 26.72 -30.49 18.98
CA ALA A 173 25.99 -29.28 19.38
C ALA A 173 26.58 -28.01 18.75
N ALA A 174 27.91 -27.90 18.66
CA ALA A 174 28.59 -26.77 18.03
C ALA A 174 28.31 -26.69 16.52
N PHE A 175 28.33 -27.82 15.81
CA PHE A 175 27.95 -27.89 14.39
C PHE A 175 26.49 -27.51 14.18
N ALA A 176 25.57 -28.06 14.98
CA ALA A 176 24.15 -27.72 14.88
C ALA A 176 23.84 -26.24 15.18
N ARG A 177 24.57 -25.63 16.14
CA ARG A 177 24.50 -24.19 16.42
C ARG A 177 24.96 -23.37 15.23
N ARG A 178 26.12 -23.71 14.64
CA ARG A 178 26.67 -23.04 13.46
C ARG A 178 25.71 -23.12 12.27
N ASP A 179 25.15 -24.30 12.02
CA ASP A 179 24.19 -24.54 10.94
C ASP A 179 22.87 -23.76 11.10
N PHE A 180 22.39 -23.61 12.33
CA PHE A 180 21.19 -22.81 12.63
C PHE A 180 21.47 -21.31 12.47
N LEU A 181 22.58 -20.83 13.03
CA LEU A 181 22.96 -19.41 12.94
C LEU A 181 23.26 -19.00 11.49
N GLN A 182 24.00 -19.82 10.74
CA GLN A 182 24.29 -19.57 9.32
C GLN A 182 23.02 -19.52 8.49
N LEU A 183 22.07 -20.44 8.69
CA LEU A 183 20.80 -20.40 7.96
C LEU A 183 19.97 -19.18 8.35
N THR A 184 19.90 -18.84 9.64
CA THR A 184 19.14 -17.68 10.13
C THR A 184 19.70 -16.38 9.57
N ILE A 185 21.04 -16.23 9.57
CA ILE A 185 21.72 -15.06 9.00
C ILE A 185 21.53 -15.03 7.48
N ALA A 186 21.67 -16.16 6.78
CA ALA A 186 21.49 -16.22 5.32
C ALA A 186 20.07 -15.85 4.91
N VAL A 187 19.05 -16.38 5.60
CA VAL A 187 17.63 -16.05 5.36
C VAL A 187 17.36 -14.58 5.71
N GLY A 188 17.87 -14.10 6.84
CA GLY A 188 17.73 -12.70 7.23
C GLY A 188 18.35 -11.75 6.20
N ALA A 189 19.58 -12.03 5.76
CA ALA A 189 20.27 -11.26 4.73
C ALA A 189 19.53 -11.31 3.39
N ALA A 190 19.06 -12.49 2.97
CA ALA A 190 18.26 -12.64 1.75
C ALA A 190 16.94 -11.85 1.82
N ALA A 191 16.27 -11.85 2.97
CA ALA A 191 15.05 -11.06 3.18
C ALA A 191 15.35 -9.55 3.14
N THR A 192 16.46 -9.09 3.76
CA THR A 192 16.87 -7.69 3.70
C THR A 192 17.23 -7.26 2.28
N VAL A 193 18.01 -8.07 1.55
CA VAL A 193 18.34 -7.81 0.14
C VAL A 193 17.08 -7.81 -0.71
N GLY A 194 16.19 -8.79 -0.52
CA GLY A 194 14.90 -8.85 -1.20
C GLY A 194 14.02 -7.62 -0.94
N ALA A 195 14.01 -7.11 0.30
CA ALA A 195 13.31 -5.87 0.64
C ALA A 195 13.96 -4.63 0.01
N ILE A 196 15.29 -4.55 -0.04
CA ILE A 196 16.02 -3.45 -0.68
C ILE A 196 15.80 -3.48 -2.20
N VAL A 197 15.93 -4.64 -2.83
CA VAL A 197 15.68 -4.84 -4.26
C VAL A 197 14.21 -4.61 -4.57
N GLY A 198 13.28 -5.07 -3.73
CA GLY A 198 11.85 -4.78 -3.86
C GLY A 198 11.56 -3.29 -3.79
N ARG A 199 12.22 -2.55 -2.89
CA ARG A 199 12.12 -1.08 -2.82
C ARG A 199 12.77 -0.38 -4.01
N ALA A 200 13.89 -0.90 -4.52
CA ALA A 200 14.56 -0.36 -5.69
C ALA A 200 13.77 -0.64 -6.98
N LEU A 201 13.13 -1.81 -7.11
CA LEU A 201 12.21 -2.10 -8.21
C LEU A 201 10.92 -1.30 -8.08
N ALA A 202 10.44 -1.06 -6.85
CA ALA A 202 9.36 -0.12 -6.54
C ALA A 202 9.77 1.35 -6.72
N SER A 203 11.04 1.66 -7.01
CA SER A 203 11.47 3.00 -7.41
C SER A 203 11.01 3.39 -8.82
N ALA A 204 10.17 2.55 -9.45
CA ALA A 204 9.20 3.01 -10.45
C ALA A 204 8.48 4.29 -9.98
N ALA A 205 8.22 4.45 -8.67
CA ALA A 205 7.67 5.69 -8.13
C ALA A 205 8.58 6.91 -8.35
N ASN A 206 9.91 6.77 -8.25
CA ASN A 206 10.85 7.85 -8.54
C ASN A 206 10.99 8.10 -10.04
N ALA A 207 10.98 7.04 -10.86
CA ALA A 207 11.02 7.16 -12.32
C ALA A 207 9.76 7.82 -12.88
N VAL A 208 8.59 7.51 -12.32
CA VAL A 208 7.32 8.14 -12.67
C VAL A 208 7.24 9.56 -12.10
N ALA A 209 7.73 9.82 -10.89
CA ALA A 209 7.84 11.20 -10.39
C ALA A 209 8.74 12.06 -11.29
N ASP A 210 9.87 11.51 -11.75
CA ASP A 210 10.76 12.14 -12.72
C ASP A 210 10.09 12.32 -14.10
N ALA A 211 9.36 11.32 -14.59
CA ALA A 211 8.61 11.43 -15.84
C ALA A 211 7.50 12.50 -15.75
N ARG A 212 6.79 12.55 -14.61
CA ARG A 212 5.77 13.58 -14.34
C ARG A 212 6.36 14.98 -14.25
N SER A 213 7.55 15.14 -13.67
CA SER A 213 8.25 16.44 -13.62
C SER A 213 8.55 17.02 -15.01
N LYS A 214 8.58 16.17 -16.04
CA LYS A 214 8.80 16.53 -17.44
C LYS A 214 7.50 16.80 -18.21
N ILE A 215 6.33 16.52 -17.63
CA ILE A 215 5.05 16.88 -18.25
C ILE A 215 5.03 18.40 -18.43
N ARG A 216 4.75 18.81 -19.66
CA ARG A 216 4.49 20.21 -20.01
C ARG A 216 3.01 20.30 -20.35
N LEU A 217 2.29 21.06 -19.56
CA LEU A 217 0.88 21.30 -19.83
C LEU A 217 0.73 22.21 -21.05
N PRO A 218 -0.26 21.97 -21.91
CA PRO A 218 -0.62 22.91 -22.97
C PRO A 218 -1.20 24.19 -22.36
N GLY A 219 -1.18 25.28 -23.12
CA GLY A 219 -1.92 26.49 -22.75
C GLY A 219 -3.43 26.24 -22.81
N ALA A 220 -4.20 26.91 -21.95
CA ALA A 220 -5.65 26.83 -21.97
C ALA A 220 -6.23 27.48 -23.24
N ALA A 221 -7.11 26.76 -23.94
CA ALA A 221 -7.90 27.31 -25.04
C ALA A 221 -8.88 28.38 -24.54
N LYS A 222 -9.36 28.25 -23.31
CA LYS A 222 -10.13 29.26 -22.60
C LYS A 222 -9.55 29.47 -21.20
N PRO A 223 -8.79 30.57 -20.97
CA PRO A 223 -8.24 30.90 -19.66
C PRO A 223 -9.36 31.22 -18.65
N ALA A 224 -9.07 31.02 -17.37
CA ALA A 224 -9.98 31.46 -16.32
C ALA A 224 -9.99 33.00 -16.25
N PRO A 225 -11.11 33.61 -15.80
CA PRO A 225 -11.11 35.03 -15.44
C PRO A 225 -10.00 35.32 -14.42
N ALA A 226 -9.33 36.46 -14.57
CA ALA A 226 -8.32 36.88 -13.61
C ALA A 226 -8.94 37.06 -12.21
N VAL A 227 -8.20 36.63 -11.19
CA VAL A 227 -8.60 36.85 -9.79
C VAL A 227 -8.67 38.36 -9.54
N PRO A 228 -9.81 38.90 -9.08
CA PRO A 228 -9.92 40.31 -8.74
C PRO A 228 -8.92 40.69 -7.65
N ALA A 229 -8.33 41.88 -7.74
CA ALA A 229 -7.34 42.34 -6.75
C ALA A 229 -7.86 42.38 -5.30
N GLY A 230 -9.18 42.52 -5.10
CA GLY A 230 -9.82 42.50 -3.80
C GLY A 230 -10.38 41.14 -3.36
N ALA A 231 -10.08 40.05 -4.08
CA ALA A 231 -10.55 38.71 -3.71
C ALA A 231 -9.76 38.12 -2.54
N GLU A 232 -8.52 38.57 -2.35
CA GLU A 232 -7.68 38.22 -1.20
C GLU A 232 -8.05 39.11 -0.01
N LEU A 233 -8.45 38.49 1.11
CA LEU A 233 -8.84 39.21 2.32
C LEU A 233 -7.75 39.06 3.37
N SER A 234 -7.25 40.18 3.90
CA SER A 234 -6.24 40.20 4.97
C SER A 234 -6.83 39.89 6.35
N VAL A 235 -7.43 38.71 6.50
CA VAL A 235 -8.00 38.20 7.76
C VAL A 235 -7.07 37.13 8.33
N ASN A 236 -6.64 37.31 9.58
CA ASN A 236 -5.77 36.34 10.26
C ASN A 236 -6.42 34.96 10.31
N GLY A 237 -5.71 33.94 9.83
CA GLY A 237 -6.19 32.55 9.80
C GLY A 237 -7.07 32.19 8.60
N LEU A 238 -7.37 33.13 7.70
CA LEU A 238 -8.04 32.82 6.44
C LEU A 238 -7.03 32.22 5.45
N SER A 239 -7.44 31.17 4.74
CA SER A 239 -6.61 30.59 3.68
C SER A 239 -6.51 31.57 2.49
N PRO A 240 -5.38 31.53 1.74
CA PRO A 240 -5.24 32.31 0.52
C PRO A 240 -6.36 32.00 -0.48
N TYR A 241 -6.78 32.99 -1.26
CA TYR A 241 -7.83 32.82 -2.28
C TYR A 241 -7.47 31.72 -3.27
N VAL A 242 -6.20 31.63 -3.68
CA VAL A 242 -5.65 30.46 -4.39
C VAL A 242 -4.74 29.71 -3.43
N THR A 243 -5.20 28.55 -2.98
CA THR A 243 -4.46 27.70 -2.06
C THR A 243 -3.27 27.06 -2.78
N PRO A 244 -2.02 27.24 -2.30
CA PRO A 244 -0.85 26.57 -2.87
C PRO A 244 -1.00 25.05 -2.88
N ASN A 245 -0.47 24.36 -3.91
CA ASN A 245 -0.65 22.91 -4.08
C ASN A 245 -0.19 22.08 -2.86
N GLN A 246 0.90 22.51 -2.21
CA GLN A 246 1.47 21.86 -1.01
C GLN A 246 0.59 22.01 0.23
N ASP A 247 -0.24 23.05 0.27
CA ASP A 247 -1.13 23.40 1.39
C ASP A 247 -2.58 23.00 1.11
N PHE A 248 -2.88 22.51 -0.10
CA PHE A 248 -4.21 22.04 -0.47
C PHE A 248 -4.55 20.77 0.30
N TYR A 249 -5.71 20.75 0.95
CA TYR A 249 -6.09 19.65 1.84
C TYR A 249 -6.11 18.30 1.13
N ARG A 250 -5.80 17.24 1.87
CA ARG A 250 -5.71 15.87 1.35
C ARG A 250 -6.50 14.91 2.22
N ILE A 251 -7.33 14.09 1.59
CA ILE A 251 -8.06 12.98 2.21
C ILE A 251 -7.93 11.77 1.28
N ASP A 252 -7.25 10.71 1.71
CA ASP A 252 -7.19 9.47 0.93
C ASP A 252 -8.09 8.37 1.48
N THR A 253 -8.63 7.58 0.58
CA THR A 253 -9.31 6.30 0.85
C THR A 253 -8.36 5.10 0.72
N ALA A 254 -7.30 5.24 -0.08
CA ALA A 254 -6.24 4.25 -0.25
C ALA A 254 -5.10 4.44 0.76
N LEU A 255 -4.45 3.33 1.13
CA LEU A 255 -3.29 3.32 2.03
C LEU A 255 -2.00 3.87 1.40
N GLN A 256 -1.93 3.89 0.07
CA GLN A 256 -0.81 4.37 -0.70
C GLN A 256 -1.33 5.17 -1.88
N VAL A 257 -0.69 6.30 -2.17
CA VAL A 257 -1.01 7.12 -3.33
C VAL A 257 -0.58 6.38 -4.60
N PRO A 258 -1.47 6.18 -5.58
CA PRO A 258 -1.10 5.60 -6.86
C PRO A 258 -0.04 6.44 -7.56
N VAL A 259 0.94 5.77 -8.16
CA VAL A 259 1.94 6.42 -8.99
C VAL A 259 1.75 5.90 -10.40
N ILE A 260 1.02 6.67 -11.21
CA ILE A 260 0.56 6.27 -12.54
C ILE A 260 1.47 6.84 -13.62
N ASP A 261 1.96 5.97 -14.50
CA ASP A 261 2.74 6.33 -15.67
C ASP A 261 1.83 6.91 -16.77
N PRO A 262 1.99 8.21 -17.13
CA PRO A 262 1.19 8.87 -18.15
C PRO A 262 1.20 8.16 -19.51
N ASP A 263 2.30 7.49 -19.88
CA ASP A 263 2.44 6.84 -21.20
C ASP A 263 1.56 5.60 -21.32
N THR A 264 1.15 5.02 -20.19
CA THR A 264 0.27 3.83 -20.13
C THR A 264 -1.14 4.13 -19.65
N TRP A 265 -1.40 5.36 -19.22
CA TRP A 265 -2.71 5.78 -18.71
C TRP A 265 -3.73 5.87 -19.84
N SER A 266 -4.93 5.34 -19.59
CA SER A 266 -6.11 5.59 -20.41
C SER A 266 -7.36 5.77 -19.56
N LEU A 267 -8.29 6.60 -20.04
CA LEU A 267 -9.65 6.71 -19.52
C LEU A 267 -10.61 6.01 -20.47
N ARG A 268 -11.51 5.21 -19.89
CA ARG A 268 -12.58 4.53 -20.63
C ARG A 268 -13.96 5.03 -20.21
N ILE A 269 -14.79 5.38 -21.18
CA ILE A 269 -16.21 5.72 -21.00
C ILE A 269 -17.02 4.60 -21.66
N VAL A 270 -17.71 3.84 -20.83
CA VAL A 270 -18.44 2.61 -21.21
C VAL A 270 -19.79 2.55 -20.47
N GLY A 271 -20.58 1.52 -20.74
CA GLY A 271 -21.88 1.32 -20.10
C GLY A 271 -23.02 1.64 -21.06
N MET A 272 -23.99 2.43 -20.61
CA MET A 272 -25.17 2.84 -21.41
C MET A 272 -24.82 3.99 -22.37
N VAL A 273 -23.97 3.72 -23.35
CA VAL A 273 -23.49 4.69 -24.36
C VAL A 273 -23.53 4.06 -25.76
N GLU A 274 -23.82 4.85 -26.80
CA GLU A 274 -23.75 4.36 -28.19
C GLU A 274 -22.30 4.13 -28.63
N ASN A 275 -21.39 5.03 -28.23
CA ASN A 275 -19.98 5.00 -28.62
C ASN A 275 -19.10 4.87 -27.38
N PRO A 276 -18.65 3.67 -27.00
CA PRO A 276 -17.61 3.52 -26.00
C PRO A 276 -16.34 4.30 -26.42
N ILE A 277 -15.77 5.07 -25.50
CA ILE A 277 -14.56 5.86 -25.75
C ILE A 277 -13.42 5.31 -24.91
N GLU A 278 -12.23 5.27 -25.50
CA GLU A 278 -10.96 5.16 -24.80
C GLU A 278 -10.08 6.34 -25.22
N ILE A 279 -9.51 7.07 -24.26
CA ILE A 279 -8.66 8.24 -24.50
C ILE A 279 -7.36 8.10 -23.70
N SER A 280 -6.23 8.27 -24.37
CA SER A 280 -4.91 8.29 -23.72
C SER A 280 -4.64 9.63 -23.04
N TYR A 281 -3.61 9.70 -22.19
CA TYR A 281 -3.21 10.97 -21.56
C TYR A 281 -2.75 11.98 -22.62
N ALA A 282 -1.98 11.52 -23.61
CA ALA A 282 -1.52 12.34 -24.73
C ALA A 282 -2.71 12.93 -25.52
N ASP A 283 -3.69 12.11 -25.87
CA ASP A 283 -4.89 12.57 -26.59
C ASP A 283 -5.71 13.55 -25.76
N LEU A 284 -5.86 13.30 -24.45
CA LEU A 284 -6.57 14.19 -23.54
C LEU A 284 -5.90 15.56 -23.47
N THR A 285 -4.58 15.61 -23.31
CA THR A 285 -3.84 16.88 -23.26
C THR A 285 -3.77 17.60 -24.61
N ALA A 286 -4.06 16.92 -25.73
CA ALA A 286 -4.19 17.55 -27.04
C ALA A 286 -5.56 18.21 -27.28
N LEU A 287 -6.55 17.97 -26.41
CA LEU A 287 -7.87 18.60 -26.49
C LEU A 287 -7.80 20.09 -26.11
N PRO A 288 -8.79 20.92 -26.53
CA PRO A 288 -8.84 22.33 -26.15
C PRO A 288 -9.20 22.47 -24.66
N LEU A 289 -8.18 22.38 -23.80
CA LEU A 289 -8.33 22.46 -22.35
C LEU A 289 -8.82 23.85 -21.92
N VAL A 290 -9.56 23.90 -20.83
CA VAL A 290 -10.08 25.13 -20.24
C VAL A 290 -9.60 25.26 -18.81
N GLU A 291 -9.50 26.50 -18.35
CA GLU A 291 -9.16 26.83 -16.97
C GLU A 291 -10.39 27.23 -16.17
N HIS A 292 -10.42 26.84 -14.90
CA HIS A 292 -11.48 27.24 -13.97
C HIS A 292 -10.97 27.27 -12.54
N LEU A 293 -11.34 28.32 -11.81
CA LEU A 293 -11.13 28.39 -10.36
C LEU A 293 -12.27 27.65 -9.66
N THR A 294 -11.93 26.58 -8.93
CA THR A 294 -12.92 25.77 -8.22
C THR A 294 -12.45 25.50 -6.80
N THR A 295 -13.32 25.81 -5.84
CA THR A 295 -13.17 25.40 -4.45
C THR A 295 -13.62 23.96 -4.28
N LEU A 296 -12.75 23.12 -3.74
CA LEU A 296 -13.11 21.81 -3.22
C LEU A 296 -13.25 21.91 -1.71
N THR A 297 -14.27 21.25 -1.16
CA THR A 297 -14.49 21.16 0.28
C THR A 297 -14.85 19.73 0.65
N CYS A 298 -14.27 19.23 1.72
CA CYS A 298 -14.61 17.91 2.23
C CYS A 298 -15.97 17.95 2.92
N VAL A 299 -16.76 16.88 2.80
CA VAL A 299 -18.03 16.71 3.52
C VAL A 299 -17.85 16.73 5.05
N SER A 300 -16.66 16.39 5.54
CA SER A 300 -16.31 16.44 6.97
C SER A 300 -15.69 17.78 7.39
N ASN A 301 -15.68 18.80 6.53
CA ASN A 301 -15.14 20.10 6.92
C ASN A 301 -16.10 20.80 7.88
N GLU A 302 -15.61 21.12 9.08
CA GLU A 302 -16.38 21.88 10.07
C GLU A 302 -16.33 23.39 9.79
N VAL A 303 -17.14 24.16 10.50
CA VAL A 303 -17.10 25.63 10.43
C VAL A 303 -15.74 26.12 10.94
N GLY A 304 -14.99 26.81 10.07
CA GLY A 304 -13.61 27.23 10.35
C GLY A 304 -12.56 26.12 10.19
N GLY A 305 -12.94 24.96 9.65
CA GLY A 305 -12.04 23.85 9.38
C GLY A 305 -11.12 24.07 8.18
N SER A 306 -10.10 23.23 8.07
CA SER A 306 -9.04 23.31 7.05
C SER A 306 -9.21 22.34 5.88
N LEU A 307 -10.32 21.59 5.80
CA LEU A 307 -10.57 20.62 4.73
C LEU A 307 -11.27 21.28 3.53
N ILE A 308 -10.70 22.40 3.09
CA ILE A 308 -11.19 23.25 2.01
C ILE A 308 -10.00 23.89 1.29
N GLY A 309 -10.10 24.04 -0.03
CA GLY A 309 -9.08 24.71 -0.82
C GLY A 309 -9.62 25.16 -2.17
N ASN A 310 -9.12 26.28 -2.69
CA ASN A 310 -9.48 26.80 -4.01
C ASN A 310 -8.25 26.84 -4.90
N ALA A 311 -8.36 26.30 -6.10
CA ALA A 311 -7.26 26.19 -7.04
C ALA A 311 -7.71 26.48 -8.47
N LEU A 312 -6.75 26.91 -9.30
CA LEU A 312 -6.93 27.02 -10.74
C LEU A 312 -6.74 25.64 -11.37
N TRP A 313 -7.80 25.07 -11.90
CA TRP A 313 -7.79 23.76 -12.54
C TRP A 313 -7.69 23.92 -14.05
N LEU A 314 -6.83 23.13 -14.69
CA LEU A 314 -6.73 22.99 -16.15
C LEU A 314 -7.25 21.60 -16.54
N GLY A 315 -8.24 21.54 -17.43
CA GLY A 315 -8.84 20.27 -17.81
C GLY A 315 -9.75 20.34 -19.03
N TYR A 316 -10.33 19.20 -19.40
CA TYR A 316 -11.30 19.13 -20.49
C TYR A 316 -12.72 18.95 -19.95
N PRO A 317 -13.75 19.67 -20.47
CA PRO A 317 -15.11 19.55 -19.96
C PRO A 317 -15.66 18.13 -20.14
N VAL A 318 -16.15 17.52 -19.06
CA VAL A 318 -16.65 16.13 -19.07
C VAL A 318 -17.83 15.98 -20.02
N ARG A 319 -18.71 16.99 -20.08
CA ARG A 319 -19.86 17.03 -21.00
C ARG A 319 -19.48 16.80 -22.46
N GLU A 320 -18.30 17.25 -22.89
CA GLU A 320 -17.85 17.10 -24.28
C GLU A 320 -17.40 15.66 -24.56
N LEU A 321 -16.82 14.97 -23.57
CA LEU A 321 -16.50 13.54 -23.68
C LEU A 321 -17.79 12.71 -23.68
N LEU A 322 -18.74 13.05 -22.82
CA LEU A 322 -20.05 12.41 -22.77
C LEU A 322 -20.81 12.62 -24.08
N ALA A 323 -20.79 13.83 -24.66
CA ALA A 323 -21.42 14.10 -25.96
C ALA A 323 -20.87 13.21 -27.09
N ARG A 324 -19.55 12.95 -27.09
CA ARG A 324 -18.93 11.98 -28.03
C ARG A 324 -19.41 10.55 -27.77
N ALA A 325 -19.55 10.18 -26.49
CA ALA A 325 -19.97 8.84 -26.11
C ALA A 325 -21.45 8.56 -26.41
N LYS A 326 -22.28 9.61 -26.43
CA LYS A 326 -23.73 9.58 -26.64
C LYS A 326 -24.43 8.62 -25.65
N PRO A 327 -24.68 9.04 -24.40
CA PRO A 327 -25.44 8.26 -23.44
C PRO A 327 -26.79 7.85 -24.00
N LEU A 328 -27.16 6.59 -23.79
CA LEU A 328 -28.44 6.04 -24.25
C LEU A 328 -29.61 6.61 -23.43
N PRO A 329 -30.83 6.65 -24.00
CA PRO A 329 -32.03 6.95 -23.24
C PRO A 329 -32.14 6.07 -21.99
N GLY A 330 -32.42 6.70 -20.84
CA GLY A 330 -32.51 6.02 -19.54
C GLY A 330 -31.21 5.97 -18.73
N ALA A 331 -30.07 6.44 -19.27
CA ALA A 331 -28.87 6.69 -18.46
C ALA A 331 -29.08 7.92 -17.56
N ASP A 332 -28.91 7.77 -16.26
CA ASP A 332 -29.15 8.82 -15.25
C ASP A 332 -27.93 9.13 -14.36
N MET A 333 -26.92 8.26 -14.35
CA MET A 333 -25.74 8.34 -13.49
C MET A 333 -24.47 7.93 -14.23
N VAL A 334 -23.36 8.58 -13.89
CA VAL A 334 -22.01 8.17 -14.25
C VAL A 334 -21.32 7.58 -13.03
N LEU A 335 -20.90 6.32 -13.13
CA LEU A 335 -20.04 5.68 -12.14
C LEU A 335 -18.58 5.91 -12.49
N SER A 336 -17.91 6.77 -11.74
CA SER A 336 -16.46 6.96 -11.83
C SER A 336 -15.76 5.86 -11.03
N ARG A 337 -14.67 5.32 -11.57
CA ARG A 337 -13.77 4.38 -10.91
C ARG A 337 -12.32 4.77 -11.19
N SER A 338 -11.51 4.84 -10.14
CA SER A 338 -10.08 5.14 -10.21
C SER A 338 -9.22 3.87 -10.14
N GLU A 339 -7.91 4.03 -10.40
CA GLU A 339 -6.89 2.98 -10.33
C GLU A 339 -6.79 2.34 -8.94
N ASP A 340 -7.00 3.12 -7.88
CA ASP A 340 -6.99 2.65 -6.48
C ASP A 340 -8.32 2.02 -6.02
N ASN A 341 -9.27 1.84 -6.94
CA ASN A 341 -10.61 1.28 -6.73
C ASN A 341 -11.58 2.16 -5.94
N PHE A 342 -11.30 3.46 -5.77
CA PHE A 342 -12.33 4.38 -5.34
C PHE A 342 -13.43 4.48 -6.42
N THR A 343 -14.67 4.60 -5.97
CA THR A 343 -15.83 4.75 -6.87
C THR A 343 -16.74 5.86 -6.38
N ALA A 344 -17.26 6.67 -7.31
CA ALA A 344 -18.23 7.70 -7.03
C ALA A 344 -19.29 7.75 -8.13
N GLY A 345 -20.56 7.80 -7.74
CA GLY A 345 -21.68 8.04 -8.64
C GLY A 345 -21.99 9.53 -8.72
N THR A 346 -22.10 10.07 -9.93
CA THR A 346 -22.56 11.46 -10.16
C THR A 346 -23.75 11.45 -11.11
N PRO A 347 -24.84 12.20 -10.83
CA PRO A 347 -25.94 12.35 -11.77
C PRO A 347 -25.44 12.83 -13.13
N LEU A 348 -25.92 12.20 -14.21
CA LEU A 348 -25.52 12.53 -15.57
C LEU A 348 -25.80 14.01 -15.86
N GLU A 349 -26.96 14.49 -15.41
CA GLU A 349 -27.38 15.89 -15.53
C GLU A 349 -26.35 16.88 -14.93
N ALA A 350 -25.74 16.55 -13.79
CA ALA A 350 -24.76 17.41 -13.13
C ALA A 350 -23.44 17.49 -13.91
N LEU A 351 -23.08 16.44 -14.65
CA LEU A 351 -21.89 16.39 -15.50
C LEU A 351 -22.11 17.04 -16.88
N THR A 352 -23.37 17.13 -17.33
CA THR A 352 -23.75 17.71 -18.62
C THR A 352 -24.35 19.11 -18.52
N ASP A 353 -24.59 19.61 -17.31
CA ASP A 353 -25.14 20.95 -17.06
C ASP A 353 -24.27 22.03 -17.74
N PRO A 354 -24.83 22.85 -18.66
CA PRO A 354 -24.07 23.88 -19.37
C PRO A 354 -23.58 25.01 -18.43
N ASP A 355 -24.24 25.22 -17.31
CA ASP A 355 -23.92 26.26 -16.32
C ASP A 355 -22.91 25.78 -15.27
N ARG A 356 -22.56 24.48 -15.28
CA ARG A 356 -21.51 23.89 -14.44
C ARG A 356 -20.34 23.43 -15.28
N LEU A 357 -19.13 23.73 -14.81
CA LEU A 357 -17.92 23.20 -15.43
C LEU A 357 -17.42 21.95 -14.69
N ALA A 358 -18.08 20.82 -14.95
CA ALA A 358 -17.49 19.51 -14.64
C ALA A 358 -16.32 19.26 -15.59
N MET A 359 -15.14 18.98 -15.05
CA MET A 359 -13.91 18.81 -15.84
C MET A 359 -13.12 17.56 -15.45
N LEU A 360 -12.49 16.97 -16.45
CA LEU A 360 -11.41 16.02 -16.27
C LEU A 360 -10.10 16.83 -16.22
N ALA A 361 -9.64 17.12 -15.00
CA ALA A 361 -8.46 17.95 -14.77
C ALA A 361 -7.16 17.18 -15.03
N VAL A 362 -6.16 17.88 -15.58
CA VAL A 362 -4.79 17.39 -15.80
C VAL A 362 -3.73 18.34 -15.21
N GLY A 363 -4.14 19.54 -14.78
CA GLY A 363 -3.28 20.52 -14.13
C GLY A 363 -3.97 21.27 -13.00
N MET A 364 -3.14 21.76 -12.06
CA MET A 364 -3.54 22.50 -10.88
C MET A 364 -2.53 23.62 -10.61
N ASN A 365 -3.02 24.86 -10.52
CA ASN A 365 -2.23 26.09 -10.31
C ASN A 365 -1.06 26.22 -11.30
N GLY A 366 -1.32 25.92 -12.57
CA GLY A 366 -0.33 26.02 -13.66
C GLY A 366 0.74 24.92 -13.65
N GLN A 367 0.64 23.93 -12.75
CA GLN A 367 1.53 22.78 -12.69
C GLN A 367 0.77 21.49 -13.07
N PRO A 368 1.47 20.45 -13.60
CA PRO A 368 0.89 19.11 -13.66
C PRO A 368 0.33 18.70 -12.30
N LEU A 369 -0.74 17.90 -12.28
CA LEU A 369 -1.34 17.46 -11.01
C LEU A 369 -0.25 16.85 -10.09
N PRO A 370 -0.13 17.33 -8.84
CA PRO A 370 0.68 16.64 -7.83
C PRO A 370 0.21 15.19 -7.67
N ILE A 371 1.12 14.28 -7.30
CA ILE A 371 0.79 12.86 -7.13
C ILE A 371 -0.33 12.69 -6.09
N GLU A 372 -0.31 13.53 -5.06
CA GLU A 372 -1.29 13.56 -3.97
C GLU A 372 -2.68 14.05 -4.37
N HIS A 373 -2.83 14.69 -5.54
CA HIS A 373 -4.04 15.41 -5.97
C HIS A 373 -4.57 14.97 -7.34
N GLY A 374 -4.22 13.75 -7.77
CA GLY A 374 -4.71 13.18 -9.03
C GLY A 374 -4.60 11.66 -9.08
#